data_AF-A0A1Q2YY81-F1
#
_entry.id   AF-A0A1Q2YY81-F1
#
_cell.length_a   1.000
_cell.length_b   1.000
_cell.length_c   1.000
_cell.angle_alpha   90.00
_cell.angle_beta   90.00
_cell.angle_gamma   90.00
#
_symmetry.space_group_name_H-M   'P 1'
#
loop_
_entity.id
_entity.type
_entity.pdbx_description
1 polymer ?
#
loop_
_entity_poly.entity_id
_entity_poly.type
_entity_poly.pdbx_seq_one_letter_code
_entity_poly.pdbx_strand_id
1 'polypeptide(L)'
;MVFHLAAIREPGRAEAVVREAVETNVFGSGNVIEACQRHGVRVAVYSSTGKCFAYVTDHVYTATKKLAEAQWMRAARHAAAGRAGGAEATHFAVTRFTHVLENGIIAADIQAGIEAGMIGLHGPDRHFNVQNLRQATHLLVNAAALAGEGPVDGFWSAVDLGWPVNTLDLALFQIRRSGRDVGLRFLGVPKGYDESFYRGQFDWSGLYEYHPLVNALEAPQGFTDRSGTMVGARVGAVPDAVLTQELRHLRQVVDGAEGAPGTVKQALLAAVTAVTGAVFATTPPERLLDVLWWGAAPAWAGPGASTAARYRSLVALLVDALLPHVEEKRFHACPAQMGRLREVAQTLPLIEGLQGRAAQLQALLSARHMMDAAHD
;
A
#
# COMPACT_ATOMS: atom_id res chain seq x y z
N MET A 1 3.10 3.56 -27.69
CA MET A 1 2.90 2.97 -26.35
C MET A 1 3.96 3.53 -25.43
N VAL A 2 3.64 3.75 -24.16
CA VAL A 2 4.58 4.28 -23.15
C VAL A 2 4.68 3.32 -21.97
N PHE A 3 5.90 3.03 -21.52
CA PHE A 3 6.16 2.33 -20.26
C PHE A 3 6.81 3.32 -19.29
N HIS A 4 6.08 3.74 -18.27
CA HIS A 4 6.59 4.64 -17.22
C HIS A 4 7.26 3.83 -16.11
N LEU A 5 8.58 3.67 -16.24
CA LEU A 5 9.42 2.89 -15.32
C LEU A 5 10.33 3.79 -14.45
N ALA A 6 10.34 5.10 -14.68
CA ALA A 6 11.22 6.04 -13.98
C ALA A 6 10.71 6.29 -12.54
N ALA A 7 11.58 6.06 -11.55
CA ALA A 7 11.31 6.37 -10.14
C ALA A 7 12.59 6.38 -9.31
N ILE A 8 12.60 7.16 -8.22
CA ILE A 8 13.48 6.90 -7.07
C ILE A 8 12.89 5.70 -6.34
N ARG A 9 13.45 4.52 -6.59
CA ARG A 9 12.88 3.22 -6.19
C ARG A 9 13.49 2.60 -4.92
N GLU A 10 14.65 3.07 -4.51
CA GLU A 10 15.39 2.57 -3.35
C GLU A 10 14.84 3.22 -2.07
N PRO A 11 14.28 2.45 -1.11
CA PRO A 11 13.64 3.04 0.06
C PRO A 11 14.58 3.93 0.88
N GLY A 12 15.81 3.48 1.15
CA GLY A 12 16.79 4.27 1.90
C GLY A 12 17.19 5.57 1.19
N ARG A 13 17.32 5.53 -0.15
CA ARG A 13 17.58 6.73 -0.95
C ARG A 13 16.39 7.68 -0.93
N ALA A 14 15.17 7.18 -1.09
CA ALA A 14 13.96 8.00 -1.06
C ALA A 14 13.79 8.73 0.29
N GLU A 15 14.20 8.11 1.40
CA GLU A 15 14.25 8.76 2.72
C GLU A 15 15.31 9.88 2.80
N ALA A 16 16.42 9.76 2.07
CA ALA A 16 17.47 10.76 2.04
C ALA A 16 17.17 11.95 1.11
N VAL A 17 16.50 11.69 -0.03
CA VAL A 17 16.17 12.69 -1.06
C VAL A 17 14.65 12.82 -1.22
N VAL A 18 13.98 13.23 -0.14
CA VAL A 18 12.51 13.25 -0.06
C VAL A 18 11.88 14.15 -1.12
N ARG A 19 12.44 15.35 -1.31
CA ARG A 19 11.93 16.34 -2.27
C ARG A 19 11.99 15.78 -3.69
N GLU A 20 13.14 15.25 -4.07
CA GLU A 20 13.40 14.64 -5.38
C GLU A 20 12.55 13.39 -5.60
N ALA A 21 12.30 12.60 -4.54
CA ALA A 21 11.42 11.44 -4.61
C ALA A 21 9.98 11.87 -4.89
N VAL A 22 9.48 12.92 -4.25
CA VAL A 22 8.15 13.48 -4.54
C VAL A 22 8.08 14.05 -5.96
N GLU A 23 9.06 14.87 -6.36
CA GLU A 23 9.13 15.45 -7.70
C GLU A 23 9.17 14.38 -8.79
N THR A 24 10.00 13.35 -8.62
CA THR A 24 10.16 12.28 -9.61
C THR A 24 8.95 11.34 -9.61
N ASN A 25 8.60 10.79 -8.47
CA ASN A 25 7.64 9.68 -8.40
C ASN A 25 6.20 10.18 -8.49
N VAL A 26 5.86 11.32 -7.85
CA VAL A 26 4.49 11.84 -7.81
C VAL A 26 4.24 12.76 -8.99
N PHE A 27 5.01 13.83 -9.10
CA PHE A 27 4.76 14.86 -10.10
C PHE A 27 5.27 14.49 -11.49
N GLY A 28 6.41 13.80 -11.60
CA GLY A 28 6.88 13.22 -12.85
C GLY A 28 5.87 12.23 -13.43
N SER A 29 5.20 11.45 -12.59
CA SER A 29 4.08 10.59 -13.03
C SER A 29 2.90 11.40 -13.57
N GLY A 30 2.55 12.52 -12.94
CA GLY A 30 1.52 13.45 -13.46
C GLY A 30 1.88 14.02 -14.84
N ASN A 31 3.14 14.42 -15.03
CA ASN A 31 3.63 14.92 -16.32
C ASN A 31 3.53 13.86 -17.43
N VAL A 32 3.85 12.61 -17.13
CA VAL A 32 3.73 11.50 -18.10
C VAL A 32 2.28 11.24 -18.46
N ILE A 33 1.36 11.27 -17.49
CA ILE A 33 -0.09 11.15 -17.74
C ILE A 33 -0.55 12.25 -18.72
N GLU A 34 -0.22 13.51 -18.42
CA GLU A 34 -0.60 14.65 -19.24
C GLU A 34 -0.02 14.54 -20.66
N ALA A 35 1.26 14.19 -20.78
CA ALA A 35 1.90 14.00 -22.08
C ALA A 35 1.24 12.87 -22.89
N CYS A 36 0.88 11.76 -22.24
CA CYS A 36 0.17 10.65 -22.91
C CYS A 36 -1.19 11.10 -23.47
N GLN A 37 -1.95 11.87 -22.69
CA GLN A 37 -3.24 12.41 -23.11
C GLN A 37 -3.06 13.41 -24.27
N ARG A 38 -2.13 14.36 -24.14
CA ARG A 38 -1.86 15.40 -25.14
C ARG A 38 -1.45 14.83 -26.50
N HIS A 39 -0.66 13.76 -26.49
CA HIS A 39 -0.13 13.15 -27.71
C HIS A 39 -0.95 11.95 -28.21
N GLY A 40 -2.13 11.67 -27.63
CA GLY A 40 -2.99 10.56 -28.07
C GLY A 40 -2.33 9.19 -27.94
N VAL A 41 -1.52 8.97 -26.90
CA VAL A 41 -0.86 7.67 -26.67
C VAL A 41 -1.93 6.61 -26.51
N ARG A 42 -1.88 5.54 -27.31
CA ARG A 42 -2.89 4.47 -27.25
C ARG A 42 -2.89 3.71 -25.91
N VAL A 43 -1.71 3.32 -25.42
CA VAL A 43 -1.52 2.55 -24.18
C VAL A 43 -0.34 3.12 -23.41
N ALA A 44 -0.55 3.35 -22.12
CA ALA A 44 0.48 3.75 -21.16
C ALA A 44 0.43 2.79 -19.95
N VAL A 45 1.59 2.22 -19.58
CA VAL A 45 1.71 1.30 -18.44
C VAL A 45 2.60 1.92 -17.37
N TYR A 46 2.10 1.93 -16.14
CA TYR A 46 2.83 2.39 -14.96
C TYR A 46 3.32 1.23 -14.10
N SER A 47 4.62 1.20 -13.83
CA SER A 47 5.20 0.26 -12.88
C SER A 47 5.06 0.80 -11.46
N SER A 48 4.06 0.31 -10.72
CA SER A 48 3.91 0.53 -9.28
C SER A 48 4.71 -0.51 -8.48
N THR A 49 4.42 -0.67 -7.20
CA THR A 49 5.15 -1.56 -6.28
C THR A 49 4.16 -2.38 -5.46
N GLY A 50 4.52 -3.62 -5.16
CA GLY A 50 3.77 -4.47 -4.23
C GLY A 50 3.55 -3.79 -2.89
N LYS A 51 4.49 -2.95 -2.43
CA LYS A 51 4.37 -2.17 -1.19
C LYS A 51 3.14 -1.24 -1.13
N CYS A 52 2.54 -0.89 -2.28
CA CYS A 52 1.32 -0.07 -2.34
C CYS A 52 0.08 -0.76 -1.78
N PHE A 53 0.15 -2.06 -1.43
CA PHE A 53 -0.87 -2.70 -0.61
C PHE A 53 -1.11 -1.90 0.68
N ALA A 54 -0.07 -1.27 1.25
CA ALA A 54 -0.14 -0.50 2.50
C ALA A 54 -1.18 0.63 2.44
N TYR A 55 -2.03 0.75 3.46
CA TYR A 55 -3.07 1.79 3.52
C TYR A 55 -2.47 3.19 3.80
N VAL A 56 -1.72 3.33 4.90
CA VAL A 56 -1.00 4.57 5.27
C VAL A 56 0.43 4.18 5.59
N THR A 57 1.40 4.99 5.16
CA THR A 57 2.83 4.73 5.38
C THR A 57 3.60 6.04 5.40
N ASP A 58 4.58 6.12 6.29
CA ASP A 58 5.56 7.20 6.33
C ASP A 58 6.82 6.88 5.49
N HIS A 59 6.87 5.72 4.81
CA HIS A 59 7.97 5.38 3.92
C HIS A 59 7.85 6.16 2.61
N VAL A 60 8.83 7.02 2.33
CA VAL A 60 8.75 7.97 1.22
C VAL A 60 8.57 7.28 -0.13
N TYR A 61 9.28 6.18 -0.38
CA TYR A 61 9.11 5.41 -1.62
C TYR A 61 7.66 4.91 -1.79
N THR A 62 7.12 4.22 -0.80
CA THR A 62 5.77 3.65 -0.89
C THR A 62 4.70 4.74 -0.97
N ALA A 63 4.82 5.79 -0.15
CA ALA A 63 3.88 6.91 -0.12
C ALA A 63 3.82 7.64 -1.48
N THR A 64 4.98 7.93 -2.09
CA THR A 64 5.02 8.56 -3.41
C THR A 64 4.43 7.66 -4.51
N LYS A 65 4.72 6.36 -4.49
CA LYS A 65 4.15 5.41 -5.46
C LYS A 65 2.62 5.28 -5.31
N LYS A 66 2.09 5.36 -4.08
CA LYS A 66 0.64 5.31 -3.81
C LYS A 66 -0.09 6.54 -4.35
N LEU A 67 0.46 7.75 -4.18
CA LEU A 67 -0.11 8.97 -4.78
C LEU A 67 -0.04 8.95 -6.31
N ALA A 68 1.06 8.44 -6.87
CA ALA A 68 1.15 8.23 -8.31
C ALA A 68 0.11 7.20 -8.79
N GLU A 69 -0.06 6.08 -8.11
CA GLU A 69 -1.10 5.09 -8.43
C GLU A 69 -2.50 5.72 -8.41
N ALA A 70 -2.83 6.55 -7.41
CA ALA A 70 -4.10 7.29 -7.38
C ALA A 70 -4.29 8.22 -8.60
N GLN A 71 -3.22 8.91 -9.04
CA GLN A 71 -3.25 9.74 -10.26
C GLN A 71 -3.50 8.91 -11.51
N TRP A 72 -2.83 7.76 -11.65
CA TRP A 72 -3.00 6.85 -12.77
C TRP A 72 -4.41 6.24 -12.81
N MET A 73 -4.97 5.87 -11.66
CA MET A 73 -6.36 5.39 -11.56
C MET A 73 -7.38 6.48 -11.92
N ARG A 74 -7.14 7.74 -11.52
CA ARG A 74 -7.96 8.87 -11.98
C ARG A 74 -7.90 9.04 -13.50
N ALA A 75 -6.69 9.02 -14.06
CA ALA A 75 -6.50 9.16 -15.50
C ALA A 75 -7.20 8.04 -16.29
N ALA A 76 -7.14 6.81 -15.79
CA ALA A 76 -7.83 5.67 -16.38
C ALA A 76 -9.36 5.86 -16.38
N ARG A 77 -9.94 6.27 -15.23
CA ARG A 77 -11.38 6.58 -15.12
C ARG A 77 -11.82 7.67 -16.08
N HIS A 78 -11.10 8.79 -16.13
CA HIS A 78 -11.40 9.91 -17.03
C HIS A 78 -11.33 9.50 -18.49
N ALA A 79 -10.29 8.75 -18.88
CA ALA A 79 -10.15 8.27 -20.23
C ALA A 79 -11.28 7.30 -20.62
N ALA A 80 -11.75 6.45 -19.70
CA ALA A 80 -12.88 5.57 -19.95
C ALA A 80 -14.20 6.34 -20.12
N ALA A 81 -14.44 7.36 -19.29
CA ALA A 81 -15.61 8.22 -19.45
C ALA A 81 -15.59 8.97 -20.79
N GLY A 82 -14.43 9.47 -21.22
CA GLY A 82 -14.25 10.07 -22.55
C GLY A 82 -14.54 9.11 -23.71
N ARG A 83 -14.07 7.86 -23.61
CA ARG A 83 -14.37 6.80 -24.60
C ARG A 83 -15.86 6.49 -24.70
N ALA A 84 -16.58 6.46 -23.58
CA ALA A 84 -18.03 6.28 -23.59
C ALA A 84 -18.76 7.41 -24.34
N GLY A 85 -18.16 8.60 -24.41
CA GLY A 85 -18.62 9.73 -25.22
C GLY A 85 -18.10 9.74 -26.67
N GLY A 86 -17.46 8.67 -27.13
CA GLY A 86 -16.95 8.54 -28.51
C GLY A 86 -15.57 9.12 -28.77
N ALA A 87 -14.86 9.61 -27.74
CA ALA A 87 -13.50 10.12 -27.89
C ALA A 87 -12.46 8.99 -27.90
N GLU A 88 -11.43 9.09 -28.75
CA GLU A 88 -10.23 8.27 -28.57
C GLU A 88 -9.48 8.75 -27.33
N ALA A 89 -9.14 7.83 -26.41
CA ALA A 89 -8.40 8.17 -25.20
C ALA A 89 -7.44 7.05 -24.79
N THR A 90 -6.33 7.43 -24.16
CA THR A 90 -5.29 6.53 -23.66
C THR A 90 -5.83 5.46 -22.72
N HIS A 91 -5.40 4.22 -22.91
CA HIS A 91 -5.57 3.17 -21.90
C HIS A 91 -4.41 3.25 -20.90
N PHE A 92 -4.72 3.71 -19.69
CA PHE A 92 -3.80 3.72 -18.57
C PHE A 92 -3.91 2.40 -17.81
N ALA A 93 -2.82 1.66 -17.75
CA ALA A 93 -2.72 0.41 -16.99
C ALA A 93 -1.68 0.57 -15.87
N VAL A 94 -1.92 -0.09 -14.75
CA VAL A 94 -1.00 -0.11 -13.60
C VAL A 94 -0.57 -1.54 -13.33
N THR A 95 0.71 -1.75 -13.03
CA THR A 95 1.24 -3.02 -12.57
C THR A 95 1.85 -2.90 -11.17
N ARG A 96 1.71 -3.90 -10.32
CA ARG A 96 2.45 -4.00 -9.04
C ARG A 96 3.49 -5.11 -9.13
N PHE A 97 4.73 -4.78 -8.79
CA PHE A 97 5.88 -5.71 -8.83
C PHE A 97 6.28 -6.22 -7.44
N THR A 98 6.88 -7.41 -7.41
CA THR A 98 7.74 -7.82 -6.30
C THR A 98 9.18 -7.35 -6.54
N HIS A 99 10.17 -7.88 -5.81
CA HIS A 99 11.56 -7.49 -6.03
C HIS A 99 12.10 -8.14 -7.30
N VAL A 100 12.70 -7.37 -8.19
CA VAL A 100 13.41 -7.91 -9.37
C VAL A 100 14.84 -8.25 -8.97
N LEU A 101 15.26 -9.50 -9.13
CA LEU A 101 16.53 -10.00 -8.59
C LEU A 101 17.75 -9.36 -9.27
N GLU A 102 17.82 -9.41 -10.61
CA GLU A 102 19.02 -9.06 -11.39
C GLU A 102 19.39 -7.58 -11.28
N ASN A 103 18.39 -6.71 -11.15
CA ASN A 103 18.57 -5.27 -10.95
C ASN A 103 18.18 -4.86 -9.51
N GLY A 104 18.20 -5.81 -8.58
CA GLY A 104 17.81 -5.61 -7.19
C GLY A 104 18.96 -5.09 -6.34
N ILE A 105 18.67 -4.14 -5.44
CA ILE A 105 19.67 -3.59 -4.52
C ILE A 105 20.31 -4.67 -3.65
N ILE A 106 19.52 -5.67 -3.21
CA ILE A 106 19.99 -6.78 -2.38
C ILE A 106 21.04 -7.62 -3.12
N ALA A 107 20.82 -7.92 -4.41
CA ALA A 107 21.77 -8.70 -5.19
C ALA A 107 23.08 -7.92 -5.42
N ALA A 108 22.97 -6.61 -5.67
CA ALA A 108 24.13 -5.73 -5.81
C ALA A 108 24.93 -5.60 -4.50
N ASP A 109 24.25 -5.41 -3.37
CA ASP A 109 24.88 -5.31 -2.05
C ASP A 109 25.58 -6.62 -1.65
N ILE A 110 24.98 -7.78 -1.94
CA ILE A 110 25.60 -9.09 -1.73
C ILE A 110 26.84 -9.22 -2.60
N GLN A 111 26.77 -8.88 -3.89
CA GLN A 111 27.90 -8.98 -4.81
C GLN A 111 29.06 -8.07 -4.38
N ALA A 112 28.77 -6.81 -4.04
CA ALA A 112 29.76 -5.87 -3.52
C ALA A 112 30.37 -6.32 -2.18
N GLY A 113 29.54 -6.92 -1.31
CA GLY A 113 30.01 -7.50 -0.05
C GLY A 113 30.92 -8.71 -0.25
N ILE A 114 30.62 -9.58 -1.23
CA ILE A 114 31.51 -10.68 -1.63
C ILE A 114 32.84 -10.10 -2.12
N GLU A 115 32.79 -9.08 -2.99
CA GLU A 115 33.97 -8.38 -3.50
C GLU A 115 34.87 -7.86 -2.37
N ALA A 116 34.26 -7.18 -1.39
CA ALA A 116 34.91 -6.62 -0.20
C ALA A 116 35.28 -7.63 0.90
N GLY A 117 34.80 -8.89 0.83
CA GLY A 117 35.03 -9.92 1.86
C GLY A 117 34.12 -9.83 3.10
N MET A 118 33.09 -8.96 3.09
CA MET A 118 32.12 -8.81 4.18
C MET A 118 30.75 -8.38 3.64
N ILE A 119 29.72 -9.20 3.86
CA ILE A 119 28.34 -8.88 3.50
C ILE A 119 27.60 -8.30 4.72
N GLY A 120 26.89 -7.20 4.51
CA GLY A 120 25.94 -6.64 5.49
C GLY A 120 24.51 -7.03 5.14
N LEU A 121 23.84 -7.74 6.06
CA LEU A 121 22.41 -8.04 5.95
C LEU A 121 21.63 -7.28 7.01
N HIS A 122 20.36 -6.98 6.75
CA HIS A 122 19.55 -6.30 7.76
C HIS A 122 19.19 -7.20 8.97
N GLY A 123 19.05 -8.51 8.74
CA GLY A 123 18.72 -9.50 9.76
C GLY A 123 18.74 -10.93 9.19
N PRO A 124 18.68 -11.96 10.05
CA PRO A 124 18.74 -13.36 9.63
C PRO A 124 17.41 -13.87 9.02
N ASP A 125 16.29 -13.24 9.36
CA ASP A 125 14.95 -13.70 8.99
C ASP A 125 14.25 -12.67 8.10
N ARG A 126 14.77 -12.49 6.89
CA ARG A 126 14.26 -11.48 5.94
C ARG A 126 13.83 -12.13 4.65
N HIS A 127 12.52 -12.24 4.50
CA HIS A 127 11.85 -12.95 3.42
C HIS A 127 11.21 -12.00 2.43
N PHE A 128 11.36 -12.28 1.14
CA PHE A 128 10.72 -11.51 0.08
C PHE A 128 10.48 -12.33 -1.19
N ASN A 129 9.35 -12.11 -1.86
CA ASN A 129 9.13 -12.67 -3.18
C ASN A 129 10.02 -11.96 -4.21
N VAL A 130 10.62 -12.76 -5.09
CA VAL A 130 11.46 -12.30 -6.18
C VAL A 130 10.89 -12.69 -7.54
N GLN A 131 11.06 -11.80 -8.50
CA GLN A 131 10.85 -12.05 -9.91
C GLN A 131 12.20 -11.90 -10.62
N ASN A 132 12.42 -12.71 -11.65
CA ASN A 132 13.51 -12.47 -12.57
C ASN A 132 13.13 -11.36 -13.58
N LEU A 133 14.12 -10.82 -14.29
CA LEU A 133 13.92 -9.72 -15.23
C LEU A 133 12.93 -10.08 -16.35
N ARG A 134 12.89 -11.34 -16.79
CA ARG A 134 11.96 -11.82 -17.82
C ARG A 134 10.52 -11.80 -17.31
N GLN A 135 10.28 -12.29 -16.10
CA GLN A 135 8.96 -12.26 -15.45
C GLN A 135 8.48 -10.82 -15.30
N ALA A 136 9.35 -9.91 -14.85
CA ALA A 136 9.01 -8.49 -14.72
C ALA A 136 8.69 -7.85 -16.08
N THR A 137 9.46 -8.17 -17.12
CA THR A 137 9.22 -7.67 -18.48
C THR A 137 7.90 -8.22 -19.05
N HIS A 138 7.61 -9.50 -18.85
CA HIS A 138 6.35 -10.11 -19.27
C HIS A 138 5.15 -9.49 -18.56
N LEU A 139 5.25 -9.18 -17.27
CA LEU A 139 4.20 -8.46 -16.54
C LEU A 139 3.87 -7.11 -17.20
N LEU A 140 4.89 -6.34 -17.61
CA LEU A 140 4.67 -5.07 -18.32
C LEU A 140 4.00 -5.27 -19.68
N VAL A 141 4.51 -6.20 -20.49
CA VAL A 141 3.98 -6.46 -21.84
C VAL A 141 2.55 -7.01 -21.78
N ASN A 142 2.27 -7.92 -20.85
CA ASN A 142 0.95 -8.47 -20.64
C ASN A 142 -0.04 -7.40 -20.17
N ALA A 143 0.36 -6.52 -19.24
CA ALA A 143 -0.50 -5.41 -18.83
C ALA A 143 -0.78 -4.41 -19.97
N ALA A 144 0.18 -4.23 -20.89
CA ALA A 144 -0.06 -3.44 -22.10
C ALA A 144 -1.05 -4.13 -23.07
N ALA A 145 -0.94 -5.44 -23.22
CA ALA A 145 -1.85 -6.24 -24.05
C ALA A 145 -3.28 -6.27 -23.48
N LEU A 146 -3.40 -6.37 -22.16
CA LEU A 146 -4.66 -6.34 -21.40
C LEU A 146 -5.17 -4.92 -21.13
N ALA A 147 -4.54 -3.89 -21.69
CA ALA A 147 -4.94 -2.51 -21.43
C ALA A 147 -6.34 -2.24 -21.99
N GLY A 148 -7.29 -1.94 -21.10
CA GLY A 148 -8.71 -1.81 -21.45
C GLY A 148 -9.54 -3.08 -21.24
N GLU A 149 -8.89 -4.19 -20.88
CA GLU A 149 -9.56 -5.38 -20.33
C GLU A 149 -9.63 -5.28 -18.80
N GLY A 150 -10.74 -5.76 -18.23
CA GLY A 150 -10.98 -5.72 -16.80
C GLY A 150 -11.41 -4.35 -16.26
N PRO A 151 -11.42 -4.18 -14.92
CA PRO A 151 -11.75 -2.91 -14.27
C PRO A 151 -10.83 -1.75 -14.67
N VAL A 152 -11.43 -0.58 -14.95
CA VAL A 152 -10.69 0.64 -15.30
C VAL A 152 -9.75 1.13 -14.17
N ASP A 153 -10.12 0.81 -12.93
CA ASP A 153 -9.47 1.16 -11.67
C ASP A 153 -8.70 -0.02 -11.08
N GLY A 154 -8.38 -1.02 -11.91
CA GLY A 154 -7.60 -2.19 -11.54
C GLY A 154 -6.09 -2.00 -11.74
N PHE A 155 -5.30 -2.69 -10.93
CA PHE A 155 -3.90 -2.99 -11.25
C PHE A 155 -3.75 -4.44 -11.68
N TRP A 156 -2.63 -4.75 -12.33
CA TRP A 156 -2.22 -6.11 -12.70
C TRP A 156 -0.95 -6.55 -11.95
N SER A 157 -0.84 -7.84 -11.68
CA SER A 157 0.31 -8.52 -11.08
C SER A 157 0.45 -9.90 -11.70
N ALA A 158 1.63 -10.52 -11.57
CA ALA A 158 1.77 -11.95 -11.84
C ALA A 158 0.97 -12.75 -10.79
N VAL A 159 0.31 -13.83 -11.22
CA VAL A 159 -0.46 -14.73 -10.33
C VAL A 159 0.47 -15.46 -9.35
N ASP A 160 1.53 -16.07 -9.86
CA ASP A 160 2.50 -16.81 -9.06
C ASP A 160 3.75 -15.96 -8.82
N LEU A 161 4.02 -15.71 -7.54
CA LEU A 161 5.18 -14.96 -7.06
C LEU A 161 6.26 -15.86 -6.44
N GLY A 162 6.07 -17.17 -6.52
CA GLY A 162 6.91 -18.18 -5.88
C GLY A 162 6.88 -18.11 -4.35
N TRP A 163 7.66 -18.99 -3.73
CA TRP A 163 7.93 -18.90 -2.29
C TRP A 163 8.86 -17.70 -1.99
N PRO A 164 8.65 -17.00 -0.87
CA PRO A 164 9.52 -15.90 -0.50
C PRO A 164 10.93 -16.43 -0.20
N VAL A 165 11.94 -15.72 -0.68
CA VAL A 165 13.36 -16.05 -0.53
C VAL A 165 13.90 -15.38 0.72
N ASN A 166 14.63 -16.13 1.55
CA ASN A 166 15.37 -15.58 2.67
C ASN A 166 16.65 -14.89 2.16
N THR A 167 16.90 -13.66 2.61
CA THR A 167 18.09 -12.86 2.26
C THR A 167 19.40 -13.54 2.71
N LEU A 168 19.41 -14.19 3.87
CA LEU A 168 20.55 -14.96 4.37
C LEU A 168 20.83 -16.16 3.46
N ASP A 169 19.82 -16.93 3.09
CA ASP A 169 19.98 -18.08 2.18
C ASP A 169 20.52 -17.63 0.81
N LEU A 170 20.01 -16.50 0.29
CA LEU A 170 20.52 -15.91 -0.94
C LEU A 170 21.99 -15.50 -0.81
N ALA A 171 22.38 -14.86 0.30
CA ALA A 171 23.77 -14.47 0.53
C ALA A 171 24.69 -15.68 0.64
N LEU A 172 24.29 -16.70 1.41
CA LEU A 172 25.05 -17.95 1.56
C LEU A 172 25.20 -18.70 0.24
N PHE A 173 24.14 -18.73 -0.58
CA PHE A 173 24.19 -19.31 -1.92
C PHE A 173 25.22 -18.59 -2.80
N GLN A 174 25.23 -17.26 -2.79
CA GLN A 174 26.17 -16.46 -3.59
C GLN A 174 27.62 -16.57 -3.08
N ILE A 175 27.84 -16.62 -1.77
CA ILE A 175 29.15 -16.90 -1.18
C ILE A 175 29.67 -18.25 -1.68
N ARG A 176 28.85 -19.31 -1.56
CA ARG A 176 29.20 -20.66 -2.02
C ARG A 176 29.55 -20.67 -3.51
N ARG A 177 28.75 -19.98 -4.33
CA ARG A 177 28.98 -19.88 -5.79
C ARG A 177 30.26 -19.11 -6.13
N SER A 178 30.62 -18.12 -5.32
CA SER A 178 31.84 -17.31 -5.54
C SER A 178 33.13 -18.06 -5.24
N GLY A 179 33.08 -19.12 -4.40
CA GLY A 179 34.26 -19.85 -3.95
C GLY A 179 35.17 -19.07 -3.00
N ARG A 180 34.69 -17.96 -2.42
CA ARG A 180 35.46 -17.09 -1.52
C ARG A 180 35.02 -17.27 -0.06
N ASP A 181 35.97 -17.10 0.86
CA ASP A 181 35.68 -16.95 2.29
C ASP A 181 35.27 -15.50 2.58
N VAL A 182 33.99 -15.31 2.94
CA VAL A 182 33.36 -13.99 3.10
C VAL A 182 32.66 -13.94 4.45
N GLY A 183 32.92 -12.87 5.22
CA GLY A 183 32.24 -12.63 6.50
C GLY A 183 30.80 -12.14 6.33
N LEU A 184 29.97 -12.32 7.36
CA LEU A 184 28.60 -11.84 7.40
C LEU A 184 28.33 -11.07 8.69
N ARG A 185 27.66 -9.91 8.58
CA ARG A 185 27.22 -9.10 9.72
C ARG A 185 25.78 -8.64 9.58
N PHE A 186 25.08 -8.53 10.70
CA PHE A 186 23.73 -7.96 10.75
C PHE A 186 23.77 -6.49 11.13
N LEU A 187 23.17 -5.65 10.28
CA LEU A 187 23.18 -4.19 10.39
C LEU A 187 21.93 -3.62 11.09
N GLY A 188 20.87 -4.41 11.22
CA GLY A 188 19.54 -3.94 11.59
C GLY A 188 18.75 -3.37 10.41
N VAL A 189 17.53 -2.90 10.68
CA VAL A 189 16.61 -2.36 9.67
C VAL A 189 16.89 -0.88 9.43
N PRO A 190 17.32 -0.46 8.23
CA PRO A 190 17.48 0.97 7.93
C PRO A 190 16.12 1.65 7.75
N LYS A 191 16.09 2.98 7.91
CA LYS A 191 14.90 3.80 7.64
C LYS A 191 14.37 3.56 6.23
N GLY A 192 13.03 3.54 6.09
CA GLY A 192 12.36 3.24 4.82
C GLY A 192 12.08 1.75 4.60
N TYR A 193 12.61 0.87 5.44
CA TYR A 193 12.27 -0.55 5.50
C TYR A 193 11.52 -0.84 6.80
N ASP A 194 10.57 -1.77 6.76
CA ASP A 194 9.85 -2.25 7.93
C ASP A 194 9.87 -3.77 7.99
N GLU A 195 9.84 -4.30 9.20
CA GLU A 195 9.69 -5.72 9.52
C GLU A 195 8.30 -6.03 10.07
N SER A 196 7.53 -5.02 10.47
CA SER A 196 6.15 -5.24 10.87
C SER A 196 5.21 -5.29 9.68
N PHE A 197 4.16 -6.09 9.83
CA PHE A 197 2.98 -5.99 9.00
C PHE A 197 1.77 -5.68 9.89
N TYR A 198 0.86 -4.84 9.40
CA TYR A 198 -0.43 -4.67 10.02
C TYR A 198 -1.28 -5.88 9.68
N ARG A 199 -1.77 -6.64 10.66
CA ARG A 199 -2.50 -7.88 10.34
C ARG A 199 -3.77 -7.61 9.50
N GLY A 200 -4.47 -6.50 9.73
CA GLY A 200 -5.60 -6.06 8.90
C GLY A 200 -5.27 -5.67 7.46
N GLN A 201 -4.00 -5.75 7.08
CA GLN A 201 -3.56 -5.53 5.71
C GLN A 201 -4.04 -6.63 4.76
N PHE A 202 -4.29 -7.83 5.27
CA PHE A 202 -4.70 -8.99 4.49
C PHE A 202 -6.09 -9.47 4.91
N ASP A 203 -6.79 -10.09 3.97
CA ASP A 203 -8.10 -10.68 4.23
C ASP A 203 -7.93 -12.02 4.97
N TRP A 204 -8.53 -12.13 6.15
CA TRP A 204 -8.53 -13.36 6.96
C TRP A 204 -9.91 -14.01 7.07
N SER A 205 -10.87 -13.66 6.21
CA SER A 205 -12.22 -14.21 6.25
C SER A 205 -12.32 -15.66 5.75
N GLY A 206 -11.20 -16.28 5.37
CA GLY A 206 -11.09 -17.73 5.12
C GLY A 206 -11.57 -18.22 3.76
N LEU A 207 -11.82 -17.34 2.78
CA LEU A 207 -12.36 -17.71 1.46
C LEU A 207 -11.56 -17.19 0.25
N TYR A 208 -10.35 -16.65 0.44
CA TYR A 208 -9.54 -16.12 -0.67
C TYR A 208 -8.12 -16.68 -0.64
N GLU A 209 -7.62 -17.08 -1.81
CA GLU A 209 -6.19 -17.31 -1.99
C GLU A 209 -5.44 -16.01 -1.72
N TYR A 210 -4.48 -16.07 -0.78
CA TYR A 210 -3.68 -14.92 -0.41
C TYR A 210 -2.75 -14.54 -1.57
N HIS A 211 -2.82 -13.26 -1.97
CA HIS A 211 -1.83 -12.69 -2.88
C HIS A 211 -1.11 -11.53 -2.16
N PRO A 212 0.23 -11.57 -1.98
CA PRO A 212 0.97 -10.65 -1.11
C PRO A 212 1.00 -9.19 -1.58
N LEU A 213 0.49 -8.91 -2.79
CA LEU A 213 0.39 -7.55 -3.34
C LEU A 213 -1.04 -6.98 -3.34
N VAL A 214 -1.99 -7.72 -2.77
CA VAL A 214 -3.42 -7.38 -2.70
C VAL A 214 -3.78 -7.20 -1.23
N ASN A 215 -4.33 -6.04 -0.87
CA ASN A 215 -4.79 -5.81 0.51
C ASN A 215 -6.23 -6.31 0.75
N ALA A 216 -6.65 -6.30 2.01
CA ALA A 216 -7.96 -6.79 2.43
C ALA A 216 -9.16 -6.04 1.82
N LEU A 217 -8.98 -4.77 1.42
CA LEU A 217 -10.03 -4.01 0.73
C LEU A 217 -10.09 -4.30 -0.77
N GLU A 218 -8.96 -4.69 -1.34
CA GLU A 218 -8.78 -5.04 -2.75
C GLU A 218 -9.19 -6.50 -3.02
N ALA A 219 -8.91 -7.42 -2.11
CA ALA A 219 -9.10 -8.86 -2.31
C ALA A 219 -10.52 -9.28 -2.73
N PRO A 220 -11.61 -8.73 -2.14
CA PRO A 220 -12.98 -9.07 -2.57
C PRO A 220 -13.31 -8.64 -4.01
N GLN A 221 -12.50 -7.76 -4.59
CA GLN A 221 -12.65 -7.21 -5.94
C GLN A 221 -11.55 -7.71 -6.88
N GLY A 222 -10.95 -8.86 -6.55
CA GLY A 222 -9.96 -9.54 -7.37
C GLY A 222 -10.53 -10.02 -8.71
N PHE A 223 -9.69 -10.03 -9.73
CA PHE A 223 -10.00 -10.54 -11.07
C PHE A 223 -8.74 -11.17 -11.69
N THR A 224 -8.94 -12.00 -12.71
CA THR A 224 -7.83 -12.64 -13.45
C THR A 224 -8.01 -12.41 -14.94
N ASP A 225 -6.92 -12.53 -15.69
CA ASP A 225 -6.98 -12.59 -17.14
C ASP A 225 -7.40 -13.99 -17.62
N ARG A 226 -7.75 -14.10 -18.91
CA ARG A 226 -8.21 -15.36 -19.50
C ARG A 226 -7.15 -16.44 -19.56
N SER A 227 -5.87 -16.07 -19.56
CA SER A 227 -4.76 -17.04 -19.58
C SER A 227 -4.42 -17.56 -18.18
N GLY A 228 -4.95 -16.96 -17.11
CA GLY A 228 -4.61 -17.31 -15.73
C GLY A 228 -3.17 -16.98 -15.33
N THR A 229 -2.50 -16.04 -16.03
CA THR A 229 -1.13 -15.63 -15.72
C THR A 229 -1.05 -14.29 -15.00
N MET A 230 -2.12 -13.50 -15.09
CA MET A 230 -2.24 -12.17 -14.53
C MET A 230 -3.42 -12.12 -13.56
N VAL A 231 -3.16 -11.60 -12.37
CA VAL A 231 -4.18 -11.29 -11.35
C VAL A 231 -4.23 -9.79 -11.14
N GLY A 232 -5.40 -9.27 -10.83
CA GLY A 232 -5.59 -7.87 -10.50
C GLY A 232 -6.63 -7.69 -9.41
N ALA A 233 -6.70 -6.48 -8.89
CA ALA A 233 -7.76 -6.06 -7.99
C ALA A 233 -8.07 -4.58 -8.20
N ARG A 234 -9.31 -4.18 -7.89
CA ARG A 234 -9.73 -2.77 -7.95
C ARG A 234 -9.11 -1.98 -6.81
N VAL A 235 -8.48 -0.86 -7.13
CA VAL A 235 -7.99 0.10 -6.15
C VAL A 235 -9.14 1.03 -5.77
N GLY A 236 -9.31 1.26 -4.46
CA GLY A 236 -10.37 2.14 -3.96
C GLY A 236 -10.37 3.51 -4.63
N ALA A 237 -11.57 3.97 -4.99
CA ALA A 237 -11.74 5.23 -5.71
C ALA A 237 -11.43 6.42 -4.79
N VAL A 238 -10.59 7.32 -5.30
CA VAL A 238 -10.27 8.59 -4.65
C VAL A 238 -11.07 9.68 -5.35
N PRO A 239 -11.90 10.47 -4.65
CA PRO A 239 -12.57 11.63 -5.23
C PRO A 239 -11.57 12.61 -5.84
N ASP A 240 -11.87 13.11 -7.04
CA ASP A 240 -10.95 13.98 -7.78
C ASP A 240 -10.63 15.28 -7.04
N ALA A 241 -11.59 15.82 -6.30
CA ALA A 241 -11.43 17.01 -5.48
C ALA A 241 -10.36 16.79 -4.39
N VAL A 242 -10.43 15.67 -3.67
CA VAL A 242 -9.46 15.30 -2.63
C VAL A 242 -8.08 15.14 -3.25
N LEU A 243 -7.95 14.31 -4.30
CA LEU A 243 -6.64 14.09 -4.93
C LEU A 243 -6.03 15.39 -5.47
N THR A 244 -6.84 16.27 -6.06
CA THR A 244 -6.38 17.56 -6.58
C THR A 244 -5.94 18.51 -5.48
N GLN A 245 -6.70 18.58 -4.38
CA GLN A 245 -6.34 19.38 -3.21
C GLN A 245 -5.02 18.91 -2.60
N GLU A 246 -4.88 17.62 -2.35
CA GLU A 246 -3.67 17.06 -1.72
C GLU A 246 -2.43 17.20 -2.61
N LEU A 247 -2.56 16.98 -3.93
CA LEU A 247 -1.45 17.22 -4.86
C LEU A 247 -1.05 18.70 -4.94
N ARG A 248 -2.03 19.62 -4.90
CA ARG A 248 -1.77 21.07 -4.89
C ARG A 248 -1.05 21.48 -3.62
N HIS A 249 -1.53 21.02 -2.46
CA HIS A 249 -0.90 21.31 -1.19
C HIS A 249 0.53 20.75 -1.14
N LEU A 250 0.72 19.49 -1.56
CA LEU A 250 2.05 18.88 -1.64
C LEU A 250 2.98 19.67 -2.59
N ARG A 251 2.45 20.16 -3.72
CA ARG A 251 3.22 20.99 -4.66
C ARG A 251 3.66 22.30 -4.02
N GLN A 252 2.75 23.00 -3.34
CA GLN A 252 3.05 24.25 -2.62
C GLN A 252 4.14 24.04 -1.57
N VAL A 253 4.08 22.93 -0.83
CA VAL A 253 5.12 22.58 0.16
C VAL A 253 6.44 22.28 -0.53
N VAL A 254 6.46 21.52 -1.64
CA VAL A 254 7.69 21.21 -2.38
C VAL A 254 8.35 22.44 -3.01
N ASP A 255 7.55 23.36 -3.53
CA ASP A 255 8.02 24.58 -4.19
C ASP A 255 8.45 25.65 -3.16
N GLY A 256 7.78 25.73 -2.01
CA GLY A 256 8.08 26.67 -0.93
C GLY A 256 9.06 26.15 0.13
N ALA A 257 9.37 24.84 0.15
CA ALA A 257 10.36 24.26 1.04
C ALA A 257 11.77 24.57 0.55
N GLU A 258 12.26 25.77 0.85
CA GLU A 258 13.70 26.03 0.86
C GLU A 258 14.33 25.19 1.99
N GLY A 259 14.76 23.97 1.68
CA GLY A 259 15.79 23.25 2.43
C GLY A 259 15.38 22.39 3.65
N ALA A 260 14.10 22.14 3.93
CA ALA A 260 13.69 21.29 5.07
C ALA A 260 13.02 19.95 4.65
N PRO A 261 13.75 18.82 4.54
CA PRO A 261 13.18 17.52 4.18
C PRO A 261 12.02 17.04 5.07
N GLY A 262 12.02 17.46 6.34
CA GLY A 262 10.98 17.09 7.31
C GLY A 262 9.58 17.60 6.95
N THR A 263 9.47 18.81 6.38
CA THR A 263 8.18 19.40 6.03
C THR A 263 7.56 18.70 4.83
N VAL A 264 8.36 18.38 3.81
CA VAL A 264 7.90 17.64 2.62
C VAL A 264 7.45 16.23 2.99
N LYS A 265 8.20 15.53 3.84
CA LYS A 265 7.81 14.18 4.30
C LYS A 265 6.49 14.19 5.06
N GLN A 266 6.27 15.18 5.93
CA GLN A 266 5.02 15.35 6.65
C GLN A 266 3.84 15.65 5.71
N ALA A 267 4.02 16.54 4.74
CA ALA A 267 3.00 16.83 3.72
C ALA A 267 2.67 15.60 2.87
N LEU A 268 3.68 14.80 2.50
CA LEU A 268 3.47 13.53 1.79
C LEU A 268 2.65 12.53 2.62
N LEU A 269 2.97 12.38 3.91
CA LEU A 269 2.21 11.52 4.82
C LEU A 269 0.76 12.02 4.97
N ALA A 270 0.56 13.33 5.10
CA ALA A 270 -0.77 13.93 5.18
C ALA A 270 -1.60 13.66 3.92
N ALA A 271 -1.01 13.87 2.72
CA ALA A 271 -1.65 13.59 1.45
C ALA A 271 -2.06 12.12 1.30
N VAL A 272 -1.18 11.17 1.65
CA VAL A 272 -1.52 9.74 1.65
C VAL A 272 -2.62 9.41 2.66
N THR A 273 -2.58 10.02 3.84
CA THR A 273 -3.60 9.81 4.89
C THR A 273 -4.96 10.32 4.43
N ALA A 274 -5.04 11.51 3.84
CA ALA A 274 -6.27 12.10 3.33
C ALA A 274 -6.86 11.29 2.17
N VAL A 275 -6.02 10.87 1.21
CA VAL A 275 -6.44 10.01 0.10
C VAL A 275 -6.97 8.66 0.60
N THR A 276 -6.30 8.03 1.56
CA THR A 276 -6.76 6.77 2.17
C THR A 276 -8.05 6.97 2.97
N GLY A 277 -8.19 8.07 3.71
CA GLY A 277 -9.43 8.42 4.41
C GLY A 277 -10.61 8.58 3.46
N ALA A 278 -10.39 9.18 2.29
CA ALA A 278 -11.42 9.31 1.26
C ALA A 278 -11.82 7.95 0.65
N VAL A 279 -10.86 7.02 0.50
CA VAL A 279 -11.18 5.63 0.11
C VAL A 279 -12.04 4.97 1.19
N PHE A 280 -11.66 5.09 2.47
CA PHE A 280 -12.42 4.51 3.57
C PHE A 280 -13.84 5.08 3.65
N ALA A 281 -14.04 6.38 3.44
CA ALA A 281 -15.37 7.00 3.45
C ALA A 281 -16.35 6.41 2.40
N THR A 282 -15.85 5.76 1.35
CA THR A 282 -16.66 5.08 0.32
C THR A 282 -16.63 3.55 0.43
N THR A 283 -15.88 3.01 1.39
CA THR A 283 -15.73 1.58 1.61
C THR A 283 -16.86 1.07 2.51
N PRO A 284 -17.45 -0.11 2.25
CA PRO A 284 -18.44 -0.69 3.15
C PRO A 284 -17.92 -0.79 4.59
N PRO A 285 -18.66 -0.28 5.59
CA PRO A 285 -18.16 -0.16 6.96
C PRO A 285 -17.89 -1.52 7.60
N GLU A 286 -18.55 -2.59 7.16
CA GLU A 286 -18.28 -3.95 7.59
C GLU A 286 -16.87 -4.41 7.19
N ARG A 287 -16.40 -3.99 6.02
CA ARG A 287 -15.03 -4.29 5.56
C ARG A 287 -13.98 -3.51 6.33
N LEU A 288 -14.25 -2.25 6.64
CA LEU A 288 -13.38 -1.45 7.50
C LEU A 288 -13.29 -2.01 8.91
N LEU A 289 -14.41 -2.52 9.45
CA LEU A 289 -14.44 -3.20 10.74
C LEU A 289 -13.58 -4.46 10.72
N ASP A 290 -13.63 -5.26 9.65
CA ASP A 290 -12.79 -6.45 9.51
C ASP A 290 -11.30 -6.11 9.52
N VAL A 291 -10.91 -5.11 8.71
CA VAL A 291 -9.54 -4.59 8.66
C VAL A 291 -9.08 -4.11 10.05
N LEU A 292 -9.90 -3.30 10.72
CA LEU A 292 -9.59 -2.80 12.06
C LEU A 292 -9.45 -3.95 13.05
N TRP A 293 -10.41 -4.87 13.06
CA TRP A 293 -10.45 -5.98 14.01
C TRP A 293 -9.26 -6.93 13.82
N TRP A 294 -8.93 -7.32 12.58
CA TRP A 294 -7.76 -8.17 12.33
C TRP A 294 -6.47 -7.54 12.79
N GLY A 295 -6.35 -6.22 12.73
CA GLY A 295 -5.14 -5.52 13.15
C GLY A 295 -5.09 -5.01 14.59
N ALA A 296 -6.23 -4.94 15.28
CA ALA A 296 -6.34 -4.29 16.59
C ALA A 296 -7.16 -5.05 17.63
N ALA A 297 -7.68 -6.25 17.34
CA ALA A 297 -8.31 -7.07 18.39
C ALA A 297 -7.26 -7.52 19.43
N PRO A 298 -7.65 -7.76 20.70
CA PRO A 298 -6.73 -8.14 21.78
C PRO A 298 -5.87 -9.36 21.45
N ALA A 299 -6.41 -10.34 20.73
CA ALA A 299 -5.69 -11.54 20.30
C ALA A 299 -4.50 -11.25 19.36
N TRP A 300 -4.54 -10.13 18.64
CA TRP A 300 -3.58 -9.80 17.58
C TRP A 300 -2.77 -8.52 17.85
N ALA A 301 -3.20 -7.71 18.81
CA ALA A 301 -2.62 -6.40 19.09
C ALA A 301 -1.22 -6.47 19.74
N GLY A 302 -0.76 -7.65 20.13
CA GLY A 302 0.49 -7.86 20.87
C GLY A 302 0.39 -7.50 22.35
N PRO A 303 1.40 -7.86 23.17
CA PRO A 303 1.41 -7.52 24.59
C PRO A 303 1.28 -6.01 24.80
N GLY A 304 0.30 -5.60 25.62
CA GLY A 304 0.01 -4.18 25.86
C GLY A 304 -0.35 -3.38 24.60
N ALA A 305 -0.90 -4.02 23.57
CA ALA A 305 -1.22 -3.43 22.26
C ALA A 305 0.01 -2.92 21.45
N SER A 306 1.22 -3.38 21.78
CA SER A 306 2.47 -2.93 21.15
C SER A 306 2.51 -3.10 19.62
N THR A 307 1.94 -4.18 19.06
CA THR A 307 1.86 -4.37 17.61
C THR A 307 0.89 -3.38 16.97
N ALA A 308 -0.31 -3.22 17.55
CA ALA A 308 -1.31 -2.27 17.04
C ALA A 308 -0.84 -0.81 17.16
N ALA A 309 -0.08 -0.48 18.22
CA ALA A 309 0.46 0.86 18.45
C ALA A 309 1.45 1.32 17.36
N ARG A 310 2.17 0.40 16.70
CA ARG A 310 3.02 0.72 15.52
C ARG A 310 2.19 1.30 14.37
N TYR A 311 0.90 0.94 14.30
CA TYR A 311 -0.04 1.37 13.27
C TYR A 311 -1.05 2.40 13.78
N ARG A 312 -0.73 3.12 14.87
CA ARG A 312 -1.66 4.06 15.52
C ARG A 312 -2.38 5.00 14.56
N SER A 313 -1.70 5.53 13.54
CA SER A 313 -2.29 6.47 12.58
C SER A 313 -3.34 5.81 11.69
N LEU A 314 -3.09 4.56 11.27
CA LEU A 314 -4.05 3.77 10.51
C LEU A 314 -5.22 3.34 11.39
N VAL A 315 -4.95 2.87 12.61
CA VAL A 315 -5.99 2.49 13.58
C VAL A 315 -6.90 3.69 13.89
N ALA A 316 -6.32 4.87 14.12
CA ALA A 316 -7.09 6.11 14.31
C ALA A 316 -8.00 6.39 13.10
N LEU A 317 -7.46 6.32 11.88
CA LEU A 317 -8.20 6.60 10.66
C LEU A 317 -9.36 5.61 10.42
N LEU A 318 -9.14 4.32 10.70
CA LEU A 318 -10.18 3.30 10.62
C LEU A 318 -11.28 3.53 11.66
N VAL A 319 -10.92 3.88 12.90
CA VAL A 319 -11.91 4.19 13.94
C VAL A 319 -12.72 5.42 13.55
N ASP A 320 -12.08 6.48 13.07
CA ASP A 320 -12.76 7.70 12.62
C ASP A 320 -13.74 7.43 11.48
N ALA A 321 -13.38 6.56 10.54
CA ALA A 321 -14.27 6.14 9.45
C ALA A 321 -15.46 5.29 9.94
N LEU A 322 -15.32 4.57 11.05
CA LEU A 322 -16.36 3.69 11.59
C LEU A 322 -17.30 4.38 12.57
N LEU A 323 -16.83 5.40 13.31
CA LEU A 323 -17.60 6.07 14.37
C LEU A 323 -18.99 6.54 13.93
N PRO A 324 -19.17 7.23 12.78
CA PRO A 324 -20.50 7.64 12.31
C PRO A 324 -21.44 6.45 12.09
N HIS A 325 -20.93 5.33 11.60
CA HIS A 325 -21.74 4.12 11.36
C HIS A 325 -22.11 3.37 12.63
N VAL A 326 -21.27 3.46 13.67
CA VAL A 326 -21.61 2.97 15.01
C VAL A 326 -22.71 3.85 15.62
N GLU A 327 -22.62 5.17 15.47
CA GLU A 327 -23.64 6.13 15.92
C GLU A 327 -24.98 5.92 15.21
N GLU A 328 -24.96 5.68 13.91
CA GLU A 328 -26.12 5.31 13.07
C GLU A 328 -26.64 3.89 13.35
N LYS A 329 -26.03 3.15 14.27
CA LYS A 329 -26.41 1.78 14.69
C LYS A 329 -26.33 0.73 13.57
N ARG A 330 -25.51 0.94 12.52
CA ARG A 330 -25.45 0.04 11.35
C ARG A 330 -25.03 -1.40 11.69
N PHE A 331 -24.20 -1.57 12.72
CA PHE A 331 -23.69 -2.87 13.15
C PHE A 331 -24.62 -3.61 14.13
N HIS A 332 -25.67 -2.96 14.65
CA HIS A 332 -26.46 -3.50 15.77
C HIS A 332 -27.19 -4.80 15.43
N ALA A 333 -27.60 -4.98 14.18
CA ALA A 333 -28.29 -6.18 13.72
C ALA A 333 -27.40 -7.43 13.68
N CYS A 334 -26.07 -7.28 13.78
CA CYS A 334 -25.12 -8.39 13.70
C CYS A 334 -24.32 -8.55 15.00
N PRO A 335 -24.66 -9.54 15.86
CA PRO A 335 -23.95 -9.78 17.11
C PRO A 335 -22.44 -10.00 16.94
N ALA A 336 -22.02 -10.62 15.84
CA ALA A 336 -20.60 -10.85 15.54
C ALA A 336 -19.83 -9.54 15.31
N GLN A 337 -20.40 -8.60 14.53
CA GLN A 337 -19.80 -7.28 14.29
C GLN A 337 -19.74 -6.45 15.57
N MET A 338 -20.80 -6.49 16.38
CA MET A 338 -20.80 -5.85 17.70
C MET A 338 -19.74 -6.45 18.63
N GLY A 339 -19.52 -7.77 18.59
CA GLY A 339 -18.44 -8.44 19.30
C GLY A 339 -17.06 -7.88 18.91
N ARG A 340 -16.80 -7.78 17.60
CA ARG A 340 -15.55 -7.22 17.06
C ARG A 340 -15.30 -5.78 17.52
N LEU A 341 -16.33 -4.93 17.49
CA LEU A 341 -16.23 -3.54 17.98
C LEU A 341 -15.89 -3.48 19.47
N ARG A 342 -16.50 -4.33 20.31
CA ARG A 342 -16.20 -4.40 21.74
C ARG A 342 -14.78 -4.87 22.02
N GLU A 343 -14.28 -5.85 21.27
CA GLU A 343 -12.90 -6.30 21.38
C GLU A 343 -11.92 -5.19 21.04
N VAL A 344 -12.12 -4.49 19.92
CA VAL A 344 -11.27 -3.34 19.55
C VAL A 344 -11.33 -2.24 20.62
N ALA A 345 -12.50 -1.96 21.18
CA ALA A 345 -12.68 -0.96 22.24
C ALA A 345 -11.89 -1.27 23.54
N GLN A 346 -11.48 -2.52 23.77
CA GLN A 346 -10.59 -2.90 24.87
C GLN A 346 -9.12 -2.56 24.57
N THR A 347 -8.73 -2.61 23.29
CA THR A 347 -7.35 -2.35 22.85
C THR A 347 -7.06 -0.87 22.68
N LEU A 348 -7.99 -0.07 22.15
CA LEU A 348 -7.76 1.34 21.84
C LEU A 348 -7.22 2.19 23.03
N PRO A 349 -7.69 2.04 24.28
CA PRO A 349 -7.16 2.80 25.41
C PRO A 349 -5.67 2.56 25.69
N LEU A 350 -5.14 1.39 25.29
CA LEU A 350 -3.76 0.99 25.49
C LEU A 350 -2.81 1.63 24.45
N ILE A 351 -3.35 2.23 23.40
CA ILE A 351 -2.57 2.88 22.34
C ILE A 351 -2.51 4.38 22.62
N GLU A 352 -1.30 4.90 22.80
CA GLU A 352 -1.06 6.32 23.04
C GLU A 352 -1.68 7.20 21.94
N GLY A 353 -2.47 8.20 22.34
CA GLY A 353 -3.15 9.13 21.45
C GLY A 353 -4.54 8.68 20.98
N LEU A 354 -4.99 7.46 21.34
CA LEU A 354 -6.31 6.94 20.94
C LEU A 354 -7.33 6.92 22.09
N GLN A 355 -6.99 7.42 23.28
CA GLN A 355 -7.89 7.39 24.45
C GLN A 355 -9.21 8.12 24.21
N GLY A 356 -9.19 9.27 23.53
CA GLY A 356 -10.41 10.02 23.19
C GLY A 356 -11.35 9.23 22.26
N ARG A 357 -10.79 8.61 21.21
CA ARG A 357 -11.54 7.74 20.29
C ARG A 357 -12.08 6.50 21.00
N ALA A 358 -11.30 5.94 21.92
CA ALA A 358 -11.72 4.81 22.73
C ALA A 358 -12.92 5.17 23.61
N ALA A 359 -12.87 6.31 24.30
CA ALA A 359 -13.98 6.79 25.12
C ALA A 359 -15.25 7.03 24.29
N GLN A 360 -15.11 7.64 23.11
CA GLN A 360 -16.25 7.86 22.20
C GLN A 360 -16.87 6.54 21.73
N LEU A 361 -16.04 5.58 21.28
CA LEU A 361 -16.53 4.27 20.85
C LEU A 361 -17.21 3.52 22.01
N GLN A 362 -16.62 3.53 23.21
CA GLN A 362 -17.20 2.90 24.40
C GLN A 362 -18.53 3.52 24.81
N ALA A 363 -18.67 4.85 24.72
CA ALA A 363 -19.93 5.53 25.00
C ALA A 363 -21.05 5.08 24.04
N LEU A 364 -20.75 5.01 22.74
CA LEU A 364 -21.70 4.55 21.72
C LEU A 364 -22.10 3.07 21.93
N LEU A 365 -21.15 2.21 22.32
CA LEU A 365 -21.42 0.80 22.60
C LEU A 365 -22.20 0.59 23.91
N SER A 366 -22.01 1.48 24.91
CA SER A 366 -22.63 1.39 26.24
C SER A 366 -24.02 1.99 26.34
N ALA A 367 -24.40 2.93 25.44
CA ALA A 367 -25.73 3.52 25.38
C ALA A 367 -26.88 2.49 25.25
N ARG A 368 -26.55 1.23 24.96
CA ARG A 368 -27.43 0.06 24.97
C ARG A 368 -27.74 -0.50 26.36
N HIS A 369 -26.78 -0.52 27.30
CA HIS A 369 -26.98 -1.20 28.60
C HIS A 369 -28.09 -0.54 29.44
N MET A 370 -28.37 0.74 29.23
CA MET A 370 -29.42 1.47 29.96
C MET A 370 -30.80 1.44 29.28
N MET A 371 -30.91 1.11 27.99
CA MET A 371 -32.19 1.01 27.29
C MET A 371 -32.75 -0.41 27.27
N ASP A 372 -31.90 -1.44 27.12
CA ASP A 372 -32.34 -2.84 27.20
C ASP A 372 -32.76 -3.19 28.65
N ALA A 373 -32.11 -2.62 29.67
CA ALA A 373 -32.48 -2.79 31.08
C ALA A 373 -33.69 -1.94 31.54
N ALA A 374 -34.25 -1.10 30.67
CA ALA A 374 -35.46 -0.32 30.93
C ALA A 374 -36.70 -0.90 30.23
N HIS A 375 -36.55 -2.04 29.53
CA HIS A 375 -37.63 -2.78 28.86
C HIS A 375 -37.75 -4.25 29.31
N ASP A 376 -36.92 -4.67 30.28
CA ASP A 376 -37.15 -5.82 31.15
C ASP A 376 -37.66 -5.32 32.52
#